data_AF-A0A1V4WDL5-F1
#
_entry.id   AF-A0A1V4WDL5-F1
#
_cell.length_a   1.000
_cell.length_b   1.000
_cell.length_c   1.000
_cell.angle_alpha   90.00
_cell.angle_beta   90.00
_cell.angle_gamma   90.00
#
_symmetry.space_group_name_H-M   'P 1'
#
loop_
_entity.id
_entity.type
_entity.pdbx_description
1 polymer ?
#
loop_
_entity_poly.entity_id
_entity_poly.type
_entity_poly.pdbx_seq_one_letter_code
_entity_poly.pdbx_strand_id
1 'polypeptide(L)'
;MKVKMFSTMDLYIAAYLSLHGIEPALENRNGKVIFAFTTNDTLYRLMNDFNSNKDVPVADFATAVKTLRGKMLSLKESITGNGYSHVSFNR
;
A
#
# COMPACT_ATOMS: atom_id res chain seq x y z
N MET A 1 -8.54 -13.98 -20.68
CA MET A 1 -9.20 -12.86 -19.96
C MET A 1 -8.14 -11.98 -19.33
N LYS A 2 -8.24 -10.65 -19.42
CA LYS A 2 -7.32 -9.75 -18.71
C LYS A 2 -7.69 -9.71 -17.22
N VAL A 3 -6.71 -9.89 -16.34
CA VAL A 3 -6.89 -9.70 -14.89
C VAL A 3 -7.20 -8.22 -14.66
N LYS A 4 -8.34 -7.94 -14.02
CA LYS A 4 -8.71 -6.58 -13.63
C LYS A 4 -7.98 -6.22 -12.33
N MET A 5 -7.52 -4.98 -12.26
CA MET A 5 -6.77 -4.44 -11.13
C MET A 5 -7.52 -3.26 -10.53
N PHE A 6 -7.58 -3.21 -9.21
CA PHE A 6 -7.98 -2.02 -8.46
C PHE A 6 -6.73 -1.31 -8.00
N SER A 7 -6.65 0.00 -8.24
CA SER A 7 -5.50 0.82 -7.87
C SER A 7 -5.95 2.01 -7.05
N THR A 8 -5.26 2.28 -5.95
CA THR A 8 -5.55 3.41 -5.06
C THR A 8 -4.28 4.00 -4.46
N MET A 9 -4.33 5.28 -4.09
CA MET A 9 -3.31 5.93 -3.25
C MET A 9 -3.77 6.08 -1.80
N ASP A 10 -5.00 5.64 -1.50
CA ASP A 10 -5.56 5.71 -0.16
C ASP A 10 -4.96 4.61 0.72
N LEU A 11 -4.19 5.05 1.73
CA LEU A 11 -3.52 4.19 2.69
C LEU A 11 -4.50 3.43 3.59
N TYR A 12 -5.65 4.02 3.95
CA TYR A 12 -6.56 3.44 4.93
C TYR A 12 -7.35 2.28 4.33
N ILE A 13 -7.90 2.45 3.13
CA ILE A 13 -8.54 1.33 2.43
C ILE A 13 -7.53 0.22 2.13
N ALA A 14 -6.30 0.59 1.75
CA ALA A 14 -5.27 -0.39 1.44
C ALA A 14 -4.83 -1.16 2.70
N ALA A 15 -4.72 -0.48 3.84
CA ALA A 15 -4.44 -1.11 5.13
C ALA A 15 -5.61 -1.99 5.59
N TYR A 16 -6.86 -1.59 5.36
CA TYR A 16 -8.04 -2.38 5.69
C TYR A 16 -8.09 -3.67 4.89
N LEU A 17 -7.81 -3.60 3.59
CA LEU A 17 -7.70 -4.77 2.71
C LEU A 17 -6.56 -5.70 3.14
N SER A 18 -5.40 -5.13 3.50
CA SER A 18 -4.23 -5.89 3.97
C SER A 18 -4.52 -6.60 5.29
N LEU A 19 -5.20 -5.93 6.23
CA LEU A 19 -5.65 -6.52 7.50
C LEU A 19 -6.53 -7.77 7.28
N HIS A 20 -7.31 -7.79 6.20
CA HIS A 20 -8.18 -8.90 5.82
C HIS A 20 -7.49 -9.90 4.84
N GLY A 21 -6.17 -9.85 4.72
CA GLY A 21 -5.37 -10.81 3.96
C GLY A 21 -5.27 -10.51 2.46
N ILE A 22 -5.73 -9.35 2.00
CA ILE A 22 -5.54 -8.91 0.61
C ILE A 22 -4.39 -7.90 0.57
N GLU A 23 -3.19 -8.38 0.27
CA GLU A 23 -2.00 -7.52 0.18
C GLU A 23 -1.92 -6.79 -1.18
N PRO A 24 -1.54 -5.50 -1.20
CA PRO A 24 -1.28 -4.79 -2.45
C PRO A 24 0.11 -5.09 -3.01
N ALA A 25 0.22 -5.11 -4.33
CA ALA A 25 1.47 -4.77 -5.00
C ALA A 25 1.71 -3.26 -4.88
N LEU A 26 2.94 -2.86 -4.54
CA LEU A 26 3.34 -1.46 -4.48
C LEU A 26 3.99 -1.05 -5.79
N GLU A 27 3.41 -0.05 -6.45
CA GLU A 27 3.92 0.49 -7.70
C GLU A 27 4.34 1.95 -7.51
N ASN A 28 5.47 2.33 -8.10
CA ASN A 28 5.80 3.74 -8.28
C ASN A 28 5.26 4.22 -9.62
N ARG A 29 4.43 5.26 -9.59
CA ARG A 29 4.04 6.01 -10.79
C ARG A 29 4.32 7.50 -10.56
N ASN A 30 5.34 8.01 -11.25
CA ASN A 30 5.74 9.42 -11.21
C ASN A 30 6.01 9.96 -9.80
N GLY A 31 6.72 9.19 -8.97
CA GLY A 31 7.09 9.57 -7.60
C GLY A 31 5.96 9.39 -6.58
N LYS A 32 4.81 8.83 -6.99
CA LYS A 32 3.71 8.45 -6.11
C LYS A 32 3.64 6.95 -5.99
N VAL A 33 3.42 6.46 -4.77
CA VAL A 33 3.19 5.05 -4.51
C VAL A 33 1.71 4.74 -4.71
N ILE A 34 1.42 3.71 -5.49
CA ILE A 34 0.09 3.18 -5.77
C ILE A 34 -0.01 1.77 -5.18
N PHE A 35 -1.09 1.52 -4.46
CA PHE A 35 -1.48 0.20 -3.98
C PHE A 35 -2.34 -0.47 -5.05
N ALA A 36 -1.84 -1.55 -5.65
CA ALA A 36 -2.50 -2.28 -6.72
C ALA A 36 -2.94 -3.67 -6.24
N PHE A 37 -4.23 -3.95 -6.37
CA PHE A 37 -4.86 -5.18 -5.92
C PHE A 37 -5.50 -5.92 -7.10
N THR A 38 -5.43 -7.25 -7.09
CA THR A 38 -6.24 -8.05 -8.02
C THR A 38 -7.71 -7.95 -7.65
N THR A 39 -8.57 -7.57 -8.60
CA THR A 39 -10.00 -7.48 -8.33
C THR A 39 -10.60 -8.87 -8.21
N ASN A 40 -11.38 -9.08 -7.15
CA ASN A 40 -12.23 -10.23 -6.95
C ASN A 40 -13.44 -9.82 -6.08
N ASP A 41 -14.43 -10.70 -5.94
CA ASP A 41 -15.65 -10.39 -5.17
C ASP A 41 -15.37 -10.09 -3.69
N THR A 42 -14.32 -10.72 -3.14
CA THR A 42 -13.91 -10.50 -1.74
C THR A 42 -13.41 -9.07 -1.54
N LEU A 43 -12.62 -8.54 -2.48
CA LEU A 43 -12.14 -7.16 -2.46
C LEU A 43 -13.31 -6.18 -2.48
N TYR A 44 -14.29 -6.38 -3.38
CA TYR A 44 -15.45 -5.48 -3.46
C TYR A 44 -16.30 -5.53 -2.19
N ARG A 45 -16.50 -6.72 -1.62
CA ARG A 45 -17.19 -6.86 -0.33
C ARG A 45 -16.48 -6.11 0.79
N LEU A 46 -15.16 -6.25 0.91
CA LEU A 46 -14.38 -5.57 1.93
C LEU A 46 -14.34 -4.05 1.74
N MET A 47 -14.27 -3.58 0.49
CA MET A 47 -14.41 -2.15 0.21
C MET A 47 -15.77 -1.61 0.64
N ASN A 48 -16.84 -2.37 0.41
CA ASN A 48 -18.17 -2.00 0.88
C ASN A 48 -18.26 -1.99 2.41
N ASP A 49 -17.68 -2.98 3.09
CA ASP A 49 -17.61 -3.05 4.55
C ASP A 49 -16.87 -1.82 5.13
N PHE A 50 -15.73 -1.45 4.55
CA PHE A 50 -14.99 -0.24 4.93
C PHE A 50 -15.82 1.03 4.74
N ASN A 51 -16.44 1.20 3.56
CA ASN A 51 -17.25 2.37 3.25
C ASN A 51 -18.54 2.47 4.08
N SER A 52 -19.04 1.33 4.57
CA SER A 52 -20.20 1.25 5.46
C SER A 52 -19.84 1.50 6.93
N ASN A 53 -18.59 1.88 7.21
CA ASN A 53 -18.07 2.11 8.56
C ASN A 53 -18.27 0.91 9.49
N LYS A 54 -18.04 -0.30 8.95
CA LYS A 54 -18.10 -1.53 9.74
C LYS A 54 -17.00 -1.55 10.80
N ASP A 55 -17.32 -2.12 11.96
CA ASP A 55 -16.37 -2.22 13.07
C ASP A 55 -15.08 -2.95 12.67
N VAL A 56 -13.95 -2.45 13.20
CA VAL A 56 -12.62 -3.04 13.00
C VAL A 56 -11.83 -2.98 14.31
N PRO A 57 -11.02 -3.99 14.64
CA PRO A 57 -10.12 -3.92 15.77
C PRO A 57 -9.11 -2.78 15.60
N VAL A 58 -9.25 -1.72 16.40
CA VAL A 58 -8.51 -0.46 16.23
C VAL A 58 -6.99 -0.66 16.32
N ALA A 59 -6.52 -1.50 17.25
CA ALA A 59 -5.10 -1.77 17.43
C ALA A 59 -4.49 -2.48 16.21
N ASP A 60 -5.18 -3.47 15.67
CA ASP A 60 -4.72 -4.23 14.50
C ASP A 60 -4.76 -3.35 13.25
N PHE A 61 -5.83 -2.58 13.07
CA PHE A 61 -5.94 -1.65 11.95
C PHE A 61 -4.85 -0.57 11.99
N ALA A 62 -4.58 0.03 13.16
CA ALA A 62 -3.50 0.99 13.32
C ALA A 62 -2.12 0.36 13.00
N THR A 63 -1.93 -0.91 13.36
CA THR A 63 -0.71 -1.67 13.04
C THR A 63 -0.58 -1.93 11.54
N ALA A 64 -1.67 -2.30 10.86
CA ALA A 64 -1.72 -2.47 9.42
C ALA A 64 -1.39 -1.16 8.69
N VAL A 65 -1.97 -0.03 9.12
CA VAL A 65 -1.67 1.30 8.57
C VAL A 65 -0.19 1.65 8.72
N LYS A 66 0.39 1.47 9.91
CA LYS A 66 1.82 1.74 10.16
C LYS A 66 2.72 0.87 9.30
N THR A 67 2.42 -0.42 9.21
CA THR A 67 3.18 -1.39 8.41
C THR A 67 3.15 -1.00 6.93
N LEU A 68 1.96 -0.74 6.39
CA LEU A 68 1.82 -0.40 4.97
C LEU A 68 2.45 0.96 4.64
N ARG A 69 2.35 1.94 5.56
CA ARG A 69 3.05 3.23 5.44
C ARG A 69 4.57 3.06 5.45
N GLY A 70 5.11 2.18 6.29
CA GLY A 70 6.54 1.87 6.32
C GLY A 70 7.02 1.29 4.99
N LYS A 71 6.28 0.34 4.41
CA LYS A 71 6.55 -0.21 3.06
C LYS A 71 6.53 0.89 1.99
N MET A 72 5.52 1.78 2.03
CA MET A 72 5.38 2.92 1.12
C MET A 72 6.57 3.88 1.19
N LEU A 73 7.00 4.25 2.39
CA LEU A 73 8.14 5.16 2.60
C LEU A 73 9.45 4.54 2.13
N SER A 74 9.68 3.26 2.44
CA SER A 74 10.86 2.52 1.99
C SER A 74 10.96 2.50 0.46
N LEU A 75 9.83 2.28 -0.22
CA LEU A 75 9.78 2.37 -1.68
C LEU A 75 10.09 3.80 -2.17
N LYS A 76 9.51 4.83 -1.54
CA LYS A 76 9.75 6.24 -1.90
C LYS A 76 11.21 6.65 -1.75
N GLU A 77 11.86 6.22 -0.68
CA GLU A 77 13.29 6.45 -0.42
C GLU A 77 14.15 5.76 -1.48
N SER A 78 13.84 4.51 -1.85
CA SER A 78 14.57 3.80 -2.92
C SER A 78 14.54 4.52 -4.27
N ILE A 79 13.47 5.27 -4.55
CA ILE A 79 13.30 6.04 -5.78
C ILE A 79 14.11 7.34 -5.73
N THR A 80 14.21 7.95 -4.54
CA THR A 80 14.87 9.24 -4.33
C THR A 80 16.38 9.07 -4.08
N GLY A 81 16.80 7.91 -3.55
CA GLY A 81 18.18 7.58 -3.17
C GLY A 81 19.16 7.31 -4.31
N ASN A 82 18.70 7.23 -5.57
CA ASN A 82 19.59 7.09 -6.73
C ASN A 82 20.09 8.44 -7.32
N GLY A 83 19.87 9.56 -6.61
CA GLY A 83 20.24 10.90 -7.08
C GLY A 83 21.48 11.53 -6.43
N TYR A 84 22.10 10.91 -5.43
CA TYR A 84 23.34 11.42 -4.83
C TYR A 84 24.41 10.34 -4.79
N SER A 85 25.40 10.56 -5.65
CA SER A 85 26.64 9.84 -5.79
C SER A 85 27.20 9.41 -4.44
N HIS A 86 27.51 8.13 -4.34
CA HIS A 86 28.44 7.57 -3.38
C HIS A 86 29.80 8.29 -3.56
N VAL A 87 30.02 9.41 -2.88
CA VAL A 87 31.36 9.98 -2.76
C VAL A 87 32.09 9.12 -1.75
N SER A 88 32.76 8.09 -2.26
CA SER A 88 33.67 7.27 -1.49
C SER A 88 34.78 8.17 -0.96
N PHE A 89 34.72 8.52 0.33
CA PHE A 89 35.89 9.01 1.05
C PHE A 89 36.83 7.82 1.22
N ASN A 90 37.88 7.79 0.38
CA ASN A 90 39.03 6.94 0.61
C ASN A 90 39.86 7.55 1.75
N ARG A 91 40.37 6.67 2.62
CA ARG A 91 41.27 6.97 3.73
C ARG A 91 42.50 7.77 3.30
#